data_AF-A0A1G7UTR4-F1
#
_entry.id   AF-A0A1G7UTR4-F1
#
_cell.length_a   1.000
_cell.length_b   1.000
_cell.length_c   1.000
_cell.angle_alpha   90.00
_cell.angle_beta   90.00
_cell.angle_gamma   90.00
#
_symmetry.space_group_name_H-M   'P 1'
#
loop_
_entity.id
_entity.type
_entity.pdbx_description
1 polymer ?
#
loop_
_entity_poly.entity_id
_entity_poly.type
_entity_poly.pdbx_seq_one_letter_code
_entity_poly.pdbx_strand_id
1 'polypeptide(L)'
;MFSLQISELLKEFIEQSRNILNDNLVSVYLHGSAVMGCFNNQKSDIDLIVVVNQPLVNSVKKEYMDMVIKYNDLAPEKGIETSIILRKFCDPFIYPTPYDLHFSKIHLERYKANPYKYVLNMNGEDIDLVAHITILKKRGICLYGLPI
;
A
#
# COMPACT_ATOMS: atom_id res chain seq x y z
N MET A 1 -7.66 14.74 -12.24
CA MET A 1 -7.46 13.59 -13.14
C MET A 1 -5.99 13.25 -13.11
N PHE A 2 -5.61 11.99 -12.84
CA PHE A 2 -4.20 11.58 -12.78
C PHE A 2 -3.54 11.72 -14.15
N SER A 3 -2.21 11.78 -14.20
CA SER A 3 -1.53 11.57 -15.47
C SER A 3 -1.85 10.17 -16.01
N LEU A 4 -1.77 10.00 -17.33
CA LEU A 4 -1.98 8.70 -17.96
C LEU A 4 -1.03 7.65 -17.38
N GLN A 5 0.23 8.03 -17.16
CA GLN A 5 1.27 7.18 -16.56
C GLN A 5 0.92 6.68 -15.15
N ILE A 6 0.43 7.55 -14.25
CA ILE A 6 0.03 7.13 -12.90
C ILE A 6 -1.18 6.19 -12.97
N SER A 7 -2.12 6.47 -13.87
CA SER A 7 -3.30 5.63 -14.06
C SER A 7 -2.93 4.22 -14.53
N GLU A 8 -1.97 4.10 -15.44
CA GLU A 8 -1.44 2.81 -15.91
C GLU A 8 -0.67 2.07 -14.81
N LEU A 9 0.20 2.77 -14.08
CA LEU A 9 0.91 2.20 -12.94
C LEU A 9 -0.05 1.62 -11.90
N LEU A 10 -1.10 2.36 -11.53
CA LEU A 10 -2.10 1.90 -10.57
C LEU A 10 -2.87 0.67 -11.07
N LYS A 11 -3.26 0.65 -12.35
CA LYS A 11 -3.94 -0.51 -12.95
C LYS A 11 -3.09 -1.77 -12.87
N GLU A 12 -1.83 -1.65 -13.27
CA GLU A 12 -0.86 -2.76 -13.24
C GLU A 12 -0.56 -3.21 -11.81
N PHE A 13 -0.39 -2.27 -10.88
CA PHE A 13 -0.22 -2.57 -9.45
C PHE A 13 -1.39 -3.39 -8.92
N ILE A 14 -2.63 -2.98 -9.19
CA ILE A 14 -3.85 -3.69 -8.77
C ILE A 14 -3.89 -5.10 -9.36
N GLU A 15 -3.59 -5.24 -10.64
CA GLU A 15 -3.59 -6.55 -11.31
C GLU A 15 -2.58 -7.50 -10.68
N GLN A 16 -1.35 -7.05 -10.43
CA GLN A 16 -0.34 -7.87 -9.77
C GLN A 16 -0.69 -8.14 -8.31
N SER A 17 -1.27 -7.18 -7.58
CA SER A 17 -1.78 -7.42 -6.22
C SER A 17 -2.81 -8.53 -6.20
N ARG A 18 -3.73 -8.57 -7.18
CA ARG A 18 -4.74 -9.64 -7.32
C ARG A 18 -4.09 -10.98 -7.60
N ASN A 19 -3.11 -11.04 -8.49
CA ASN A 19 -2.43 -12.28 -8.84
C ASN A 19 -1.63 -12.89 -7.68
N ILE A 20 -0.97 -12.05 -6.88
CA ILE A 20 -0.13 -12.49 -5.75
C ILE A 20 -1.00 -12.85 -4.54
N LEU A 21 -1.97 -12.01 -4.20
CA LEU A 21 -2.77 -12.16 -2.98
C LEU A 21 -4.02 -13.03 -3.16
N ASN A 22 -4.45 -13.26 -4.41
CA ASN A 22 -5.60 -14.09 -4.76
C ASN A 22 -6.84 -13.76 -3.90
N ASP A 23 -7.53 -14.78 -3.40
CA ASP A 23 -8.73 -14.65 -2.56
C ASP A 23 -8.48 -13.95 -1.21
N ASN A 24 -7.22 -13.75 -0.84
CA ASN A 24 -6.88 -13.02 0.38
C ASN A 24 -7.01 -11.49 0.20
N LEU A 25 -6.97 -10.97 -1.02
CA LEU A 25 -7.12 -9.54 -1.29
C LEU A 25 -8.60 -9.12 -1.15
N VAL A 26 -8.86 -8.19 -0.25
CA VAL A 26 -10.20 -7.61 -0.05
C VAL A 26 -10.36 -6.35 -0.89
N SER A 27 -9.38 -5.45 -0.82
CA SER A 27 -9.47 -4.15 -1.49
C SER A 27 -8.12 -3.43 -1.58
N VAL A 28 -8.02 -2.55 -2.58
CA VAL A 28 -6.89 -1.62 -2.75
C VAL A 28 -7.47 -0.21 -2.84
N TYR A 29 -6.91 0.70 -2.05
CA TYR A 29 -7.38 2.07 -1.96
C TYR A 29 -6.25 3.06 -2.19
N LEU A 30 -6.59 4.19 -2.80
CA LEU A 30 -5.71 5.34 -2.97
C LEU A 30 -6.16 6.48 -2.04
N HIS A 31 -5.20 7.11 -1.37
CA HIS A 31 -5.44 8.33 -0.59
C HIS A 31 -4.36 9.39 -0.82
N GLY A 32 -4.28 10.36 0.08
CA GLY A 32 -3.24 11.38 0.09
C GLY A 32 -3.34 12.40 -1.05
N SER A 33 -2.19 12.96 -1.44
CA SER A 33 -2.14 14.12 -2.33
C SER A 33 -2.74 13.85 -3.72
N ALA A 34 -2.69 12.59 -4.15
CA ALA A 34 -3.23 12.10 -5.41
C ALA A 34 -4.75 12.34 -5.52
N VAL A 35 -5.50 12.13 -4.44
CA VAL A 35 -6.96 12.29 -4.40
C VAL A 35 -7.42 13.63 -3.84
N MET A 36 -6.49 14.40 -3.24
CA MET A 36 -6.78 15.71 -2.64
C MET A 36 -6.63 16.90 -3.59
N GLY A 37 -6.16 16.67 -4.82
CA GLY A 37 -6.00 17.72 -5.84
C GLY A 37 -4.72 18.55 -5.70
N CYS A 38 -3.75 18.08 -4.91
CA CYS A 38 -2.47 18.75 -4.66
C CYS A 38 -1.25 17.89 -5.00
N PHE A 39 -1.41 16.88 -5.85
CA PHE A 39 -0.34 15.99 -6.28
C PHE A 39 0.75 16.74 -7.07
N ASN A 40 2.01 16.48 -6.75
CA ASN A 40 3.17 17.03 -7.44
C ASN A 40 4.14 15.90 -7.80
N ASN A 41 4.40 15.68 -9.09
CA ASN A 41 5.26 14.59 -9.57
C ASN A 41 6.69 14.56 -8.98
N GLN A 42 7.20 15.70 -8.48
CA GLN A 42 8.54 15.78 -7.87
C GLN A 42 8.49 15.63 -6.34
N LYS A 43 7.33 15.83 -5.71
CA LYS A 43 7.22 15.96 -4.25
C LYS A 43 6.20 15.04 -3.59
N SER A 44 5.36 14.38 -4.37
CA SER A 44 4.30 13.50 -3.91
C SER A 44 4.62 12.05 -4.23
N ASP A 45 4.41 11.19 -3.25
CA ASP A 45 4.30 9.74 -3.35
C ASP A 45 2.86 9.33 -3.72
N ILE A 46 2.73 8.06 -4.09
CA ILE A 46 1.45 7.40 -4.31
C ILE A 46 1.10 6.62 -3.04
N ASP A 47 0.13 7.11 -2.27
CA ASP A 47 -0.27 6.49 -1.01
C ASP A 47 -1.37 5.42 -1.18
N LEU A 48 -1.06 4.18 -0.79
CA LEU A 48 -1.93 3.01 -0.97
C LEU A 48 -2.22 2.26 0.34
N ILE A 49 -3.50 1.97 0.59
CA ILE A 49 -3.90 1.00 1.62
C ILE A 49 -4.40 -0.27 0.95
N VAL A 50 -3.84 -1.40 1.35
CA VAL A 50 -4.21 -2.72 0.86
C VAL A 50 -4.84 -3.49 2.03
N VAL A 51 -6.05 -4.01 1.83
CA VAL A 51 -6.76 -4.76 2.86
C VAL A 51 -6.79 -6.23 2.49
N VAL A 52 -6.40 -7.09 3.44
CA VAL A 52 -6.41 -8.55 3.29
C VAL A 52 -7.24 -9.24 4.37
N ASN A 53 -7.72 -10.46 4.10
CA ASN A 53 -8.52 -11.21 5.09
C ASN A 53 -7.65 -11.87 6.17
N GLN A 54 -6.47 -12.40 5.79
CA GLN A 54 -5.56 -13.16 6.64
C GLN A 54 -4.13 -12.60 6.54
N PRO A 55 -3.29 -12.78 7.58
CA PRO A 55 -1.87 -12.42 7.51
C PRO A 55 -1.17 -13.12 6.36
N LEU A 56 -0.24 -12.43 5.71
CA LEU A 56 0.58 -12.98 4.65
C LEU A 56 1.69 -13.85 5.23
N VAL A 57 1.95 -14.99 4.59
CA VAL A 57 3.17 -15.76 4.87
C VAL A 57 4.39 -15.06 4.30
N ASN A 58 5.57 -15.27 4.89
CA ASN A 58 6.79 -14.54 4.52
C ASN A 58 7.18 -14.67 3.03
N SER A 59 6.89 -15.81 2.39
CA SER A 59 7.11 -15.99 0.95
C SER A 59 6.25 -15.03 0.13
N VAL A 60 4.96 -14.92 0.46
CA VAL A 60 4.02 -14.00 -0.18
C VAL A 60 4.38 -12.54 0.14
N LYS A 61 4.80 -12.23 1.38
CA LYS A 61 5.30 -10.88 1.71
C LYS A 61 6.49 -10.47 0.85
N LYS A 62 7.44 -11.38 0.62
CA LYS A 62 8.60 -11.13 -0.23
C LYS A 62 8.17 -10.91 -1.68
N GLU A 63 7.35 -11.80 -2.22
CA GLU A 63 6.84 -11.67 -3.59
C GLU A 63 6.08 -10.35 -3.79
N TYR A 64 5.22 -9.99 -2.84
CA TYR A 64 4.49 -8.73 -2.87
C TYR A 64 5.43 -7.52 -2.78
N MET A 65 6.48 -7.58 -1.95
CA MET A 65 7.43 -6.48 -1.83
C MET A 65 8.34 -6.34 -3.05
N ASP A 66 8.73 -7.46 -3.70
CA ASP A 66 9.42 -7.42 -4.99
C ASP A 66 8.55 -6.71 -6.06
N MET A 67 7.24 -7.00 -6.06
CA MET A 67 6.26 -6.30 -6.90
C MET A 67 6.18 -4.81 -6.56
N VAL A 68 6.04 -4.45 -5.28
CA VAL A 68 5.99 -3.05 -4.82
C VAL A 68 7.24 -2.29 -5.27
N ILE A 69 8.43 -2.88 -5.16
CA ILE A 69 9.68 -2.22 -5.57
C ILE A 69 9.75 -2.02 -7.08
N LYS A 70 9.35 -3.03 -7.86
CA LYS A 70 9.26 -2.91 -9.32
C LYS A 70 8.40 -1.71 -9.72
N TYR A 71 7.23 -1.52 -9.10
CA TYR A 71 6.36 -0.38 -9.42
C TYR A 71 6.82 0.93 -8.76
N ASN A 72 7.51 0.88 -7.63
CA ASN A 72 8.15 2.06 -7.05
C ASN A 72 9.20 2.65 -7.99
N ASP A 73 9.95 1.82 -8.73
CA ASP A 73 10.93 2.29 -9.72
C ASP A 73 10.27 2.96 -10.94
N LEU A 74 8.99 2.68 -11.20
CA LEU A 74 8.18 3.31 -12.26
C LEU A 74 7.40 4.54 -11.77
N ALA A 75 7.33 4.73 -10.45
CA ALA A 75 6.57 5.80 -9.82
C ALA A 75 7.33 7.15 -9.91
N PRO A 76 6.65 8.28 -9.64
CA PRO A 76 7.29 9.59 -9.55
C PRO A 76 8.36 9.64 -8.44
N GLU A 77 9.06 10.77 -8.31
CA GLU A 77 10.31 10.85 -7.55
C GLU A 77 10.21 10.37 -6.09
N LYS A 78 9.06 10.55 -5.43
CA LYS A 78 8.86 10.07 -4.04
C LYS A 78 8.46 8.60 -3.93
N GLY A 79 8.06 7.96 -5.03
CA GLY A 79 7.77 6.54 -5.08
C GLY A 79 6.36 6.17 -4.62
N ILE A 80 6.24 4.96 -4.10
CA ILE A 80 5.01 4.41 -3.52
C ILE A 80 5.18 4.36 -2.00
N GLU A 81 4.11 4.69 -1.28
CA GLU A 81 3.92 4.34 0.11
C GLU A 81 2.74 3.38 0.21
N THR A 82 2.92 2.23 0.89
CA THR A 82 1.82 1.29 1.07
C THR A 82 1.87 0.56 2.41
N SER A 83 0.69 0.39 2.99
CA SER A 83 0.46 -0.45 4.16
C SER A 83 -0.56 -1.54 3.85
N ILE A 84 -0.22 -2.78 4.21
CA ILE A 84 -1.13 -3.93 4.17
C ILE A 84 -1.72 -4.11 5.56
N ILE A 85 -3.03 -4.00 5.69
CA ILE A 85 -3.76 -4.18 6.95
C ILE A 85 -4.77 -5.30 6.83
N LEU A 86 -5.11 -5.91 7.97
CA LEU A 86 -6.13 -6.96 7.98
C LEU A 86 -7.52 -6.34 8.11
N ARG A 87 -8.48 -6.91 7.38
CA ARG A 87 -9.89 -6.51 7.41
C ARG A 87 -10.48 -6.50 8.82
N LYS A 88 -10.07 -7.46 9.67
CA LYS A 88 -10.52 -7.55 11.07
C LYS A 88 -10.13 -6.33 11.94
N PHE A 89 -9.21 -5.49 11.48
CA PHE A 89 -8.81 -4.25 12.16
C PHE A 89 -9.54 -3.01 11.62
N CYS A 90 -10.41 -3.17 10.60
CA CYS A 90 -11.11 -2.07 9.94
C CYS A 90 -12.51 -1.82 10.52
N ASP A 91 -13.18 -2.87 11.01
CA ASP A 91 -14.52 -2.80 11.59
C ASP A 91 -14.74 -3.92 12.64
N PRO A 92 -14.75 -3.60 13.95
CA PRO A 92 -14.45 -2.28 14.51
C PRO A 92 -13.00 -1.86 14.21
N PHE A 93 -12.77 -0.55 14.07
CA PHE A 93 -11.43 -0.02 13.84
C PHE A 93 -10.54 -0.16 15.09
N ILE A 94 -9.32 -0.65 14.92
CA ILE A 94 -8.35 -0.86 16.01
C ILE A 94 -7.26 0.21 15.97
N TYR A 95 -6.91 0.75 17.14
CA TYR A 95 -5.85 1.75 17.32
C TYR A 95 -4.95 1.39 18.53
N PRO A 96 -3.60 1.50 18.43
CA PRO A 96 -2.83 1.78 17.21
C PRO A 96 -3.06 0.71 16.13
N THR A 97 -2.94 1.09 14.86
CA THR A 97 -3.46 0.22 13.77
C THR A 97 -2.41 -0.83 13.43
N PRO A 98 -2.70 -2.14 13.56
CA PRO A 98 -1.74 -3.15 13.18
C PRO A 98 -1.63 -3.28 11.65
N TYR A 99 -0.40 -3.40 11.15
CA TYR A 99 -0.10 -3.69 9.76
C TYR A 99 0.68 -5.00 9.64
N ASP A 100 0.44 -5.71 8.54
CA ASP A 100 1.12 -6.96 8.23
C ASP A 100 2.38 -6.73 7.38
N LEU A 101 2.39 -5.66 6.59
CA LEU A 101 3.54 -5.23 5.81
C LEU A 101 3.44 -3.72 5.56
N HIS A 102 4.56 -3.02 5.58
CA HIS A 102 4.65 -1.59 5.26
C HIS A 102 5.85 -1.32 4.34
N PHE A 103 5.69 -0.35 3.45
CA PHE A 103 6.75 0.15 2.60
C PHE A 103 6.57 1.65 2.37
N SER A 104 7.68 2.36 2.42
CA SER A 104 7.85 3.66 1.79
C SER A 104 9.26 3.70 1.18
N LYS A 105 9.54 4.69 0.32
CA LYS A 105 10.85 4.79 -0.36
C LYS A 105 12.05 4.81 0.61
N ILE A 106 11.87 5.27 1.85
CA ILE A 106 12.91 5.26 2.90
C ILE A 106 13.38 3.82 3.22
N HIS A 107 12.52 2.82 3.03
CA HIS A 107 12.81 1.43 3.30
C HIS A 107 13.52 0.70 2.15
N LEU A 108 13.65 1.33 0.97
CA LEU A 108 14.13 0.68 -0.26
C LEU A 108 15.49 0.00 -0.09
N GLU A 109 16.47 0.73 0.44
CA GLU A 109 17.82 0.18 0.63
C GLU A 109 17.85 -0.92 1.70
N ARG A 110 17.01 -0.81 2.74
CA ARG A 110 16.88 -1.85 3.76
C ARG A 110 16.30 -3.13 3.18
N TYR A 111 15.31 -3.03 2.29
CA TYR A 111 14.78 -4.20 1.59
C TYR A 111 15.83 -4.82 0.68
N LYS A 112 16.47 -4.01 -0.20
CA LYS A 112 17.48 -4.49 -1.15
C LYS A 112 18.65 -5.20 -0.46
N ALA A 113 19.07 -4.72 0.71
CA ALA A 113 20.15 -5.33 1.47
C ALA A 113 19.80 -6.73 1.99
N ASN A 114 18.56 -6.97 2.43
CA ASN A 114 18.13 -8.29 2.89
C ASN A 114 16.59 -8.44 2.86
N PRO A 115 16.02 -8.89 1.72
CA PRO A 115 14.57 -9.04 1.55
C PRO A 115 13.93 -9.95 2.60
N TYR A 116 14.58 -11.07 2.91
CA TYR A 116 14.07 -12.05 3.89
C TYR A 116 14.00 -11.45 5.29
N LYS A 117 15.07 -10.78 5.74
CA LYS A 117 15.08 -10.11 7.04
C LYS A 117 14.09 -8.94 7.07
N TYR A 118 13.91 -8.24 5.96
CA TYR A 118 12.94 -7.16 5.88
C TYR A 118 11.53 -7.68 6.15
N VAL A 119 11.05 -8.65 5.36
CA VAL A 119 9.66 -9.14 5.48
C VAL A 119 9.39 -9.85 6.79
N LEU A 120 10.39 -10.51 7.37
CA LEU A 120 10.28 -11.13 8.70
C LEU A 120 10.02 -10.11 9.80
N ASN A 121 10.61 -8.91 9.70
CA ASN A 121 10.57 -7.89 10.74
C ASN A 121 9.62 -6.71 10.43
N MET A 122 9.13 -6.60 9.19
CA MET A 122 8.26 -5.50 8.76
C MET A 122 6.80 -5.84 9.01
N ASN A 123 6.44 -5.86 10.30
CA ASN A 123 5.08 -6.00 10.82
C ASN A 123 5.04 -5.29 12.18
N GLY A 124 3.87 -4.83 12.59
CA GLY A 124 3.74 -4.12 13.86
C GLY A 124 2.50 -3.25 13.90
N GLU A 125 2.58 -2.19 14.70
CA GLU A 125 1.53 -1.20 14.86
C GLU A 125 2.04 0.17 14.39
N ASP A 126 1.15 0.95 13.80
CA ASP A 126 1.44 2.31 13.36
C ASP A 126 0.36 3.28 13.87
N ILE A 127 0.82 4.33 14.56
CA ILE A 127 -0.05 5.38 15.10
C ILE A 127 -0.56 6.32 13.99
N ASP A 128 0.18 6.46 12.90
CA ASP A 128 -0.13 7.39 11.81
C ASP A 128 -1.17 6.81 10.84
N LEU A 129 -1.34 5.48 10.80
CA LEU A 129 -2.39 4.81 10.02
C LEU A 129 -3.80 5.34 10.32
N VAL A 130 -4.07 5.84 11.53
CA VAL A 130 -5.37 6.47 11.83
C VAL A 130 -5.61 7.72 10.96
N ALA A 131 -4.56 8.50 10.66
CA ALA A 131 -4.64 9.67 9.82
C ALA A 131 -4.86 9.26 8.36
N HIS A 132 -4.10 8.29 7.86
CA HIS A 132 -4.26 7.74 6.51
C HIS A 132 -5.69 7.21 6.29
N ILE A 133 -6.21 6.40 7.21
CA ILE A 133 -7.59 5.87 7.15
C ILE A 133 -8.64 6.98 7.27
N THR A 134 -8.40 8.02 8.07
CA THR A 134 -9.30 9.18 8.16
C THR A 134 -9.39 9.93 6.83
N ILE A 135 -8.26 10.16 6.17
CA ILE A 135 -8.23 10.78 4.84
C ILE A 135 -8.89 9.87 3.80
N LEU A 136 -8.61 8.57 3.86
CA LEU A 136 -9.21 7.58 2.99
C LEU A 136 -10.75 7.62 3.07
N LYS A 137 -11.32 7.60 4.28
CA LYS A 137 -12.78 7.68 4.48
C LYS A 137 -13.41 8.98 3.96
N LYS A 138 -12.66 10.09 3.96
CA LYS A 138 -13.19 11.40 3.55
C LYS A 138 -13.04 11.68 2.07
N ARG A 139 -11.95 11.21 1.44
CA ARG A 139 -11.55 11.61 0.08
C ARG A 139 -10.89 10.51 -0.75
N GLY A 140 -10.76 9.32 -0.19
CA GLY A 140 -10.11 8.20 -0.85
C GLY A 140 -10.83 7.73 -2.11
N ILE A 141 -10.11 6.98 -2.92
CA ILE A 141 -10.68 6.28 -4.08
C ILE A 141 -10.52 4.77 -3.83
N CYS A 142 -11.63 4.03 -3.96
CA CYS A 142 -11.56 2.59 -4.09
C CYS A 142 -11.07 2.24 -5.50
N LEU A 143 -9.89 1.65 -5.58
CA LEU A 143 -9.29 1.21 -6.84
C LEU A 143 -9.74 -0.21 -7.19
N TYR A 144 -9.97 -1.05 -6.16
CA TYR A 144 -10.45 -2.41 -6.31
C TYR A 144 -11.12 -2.91 -5.03
N GLY A 145 -12.15 -3.76 -5.18
CA GLY A 145 -12.74 -4.52 -4.08
C GLY A 145 -13.91 -3.82 -3.41
N LEU A 146 -14.02 -3.99 -2.08
CA LEU A 146 -15.10 -3.38 -1.30
C LEU A 146 -15.02 -1.85 -1.31
N PRO A 147 -16.17 -1.14 -1.28
CA PRO A 147 -16.17 0.31 -1.13
C PRO A 147 -15.53 0.73 0.21
N ILE A 148 -15.14 2.01 0.29
CA ILE A 148 -14.55 2.63 1.49
C ILE A 148 -15.62 2.78 2.58
#